data_AF-A0A5B2X6H9-F1
#
_entry.id   AF-A0A5B2X6H9-F1
#
_cell.length_a   1.000
_cell.length_b   1.000
_cell.length_c   1.000
_cell.angle_alpha   90.00
_cell.angle_beta   90.00
_cell.angle_gamma   90.00
#
_symmetry.space_group_name_H-M   'P 1'
#
loop_
_entity.id
_entity.type
_entity.pdbx_description
1 polymer ?
#
loop_
_entity_poly.entity_id
_entity_poly.type
_entity_poly.pdbx_seq_one_letter_code
_entity_poly.pdbx_strand_id
1 'polypeptide(L)'
;MPPAFKIGLGTFIDYVNSGPGHQANIVARQRQMYLDPDRKPWNYYGPMVRAIRRAAADPDPEFVLDAAARAVQDTSKGRHFAELRDGFLSWWASARCTVVKVGSTTLRQPGVEISVAPQLGVREQDGGRLAVFLYLKEPPLTGQTAKIPLRVLENAMEDILPGAGARILDVRRGKLLRLPANAPSRRLDAAIAGGLASYATIWQAIA
;
A
#
# COMPACT_ATOMS: atom_id res chain seq x y z
N MET A 1 15.43 18.78 -18.06
CA MET A 1 14.91 18.25 -16.78
C MET A 1 15.44 16.84 -16.60
N PRO A 2 15.87 16.41 -15.40
CA PRO A 2 16.20 15.00 -15.19
C PRO A 2 14.97 14.13 -15.50
N PRO A 3 15.15 12.90 -16.00
CA PRO A 3 14.04 12.00 -16.28
C PRO A 3 13.27 11.74 -14.98
N ALA A 4 11.94 11.77 -15.06
CA ALA A 4 11.09 11.44 -13.91
C ALA A 4 11.36 9.98 -13.51
N PHE A 5 11.69 9.75 -12.24
CA PHE A 5 11.79 8.40 -11.70
C PHE A 5 10.42 7.93 -11.20
N LYS A 6 10.20 6.62 -11.20
CA LYS A 6 8.93 6.02 -10.80
C LYS A 6 9.07 5.33 -9.45
N ILE A 7 8.13 5.61 -8.53
CA ILE A 7 8.00 4.93 -7.24
C ILE A 7 6.61 4.31 -7.10
N GLY A 8 6.48 3.27 -6.27
CA GLY A 8 5.17 2.73 -5.90
C GLY A 8 4.55 3.50 -4.74
N LEU A 9 3.21 3.51 -4.65
CA LEU A 9 2.50 4.10 -3.50
C LEU A 9 2.97 3.52 -2.16
N GLY A 10 3.29 2.22 -2.09
CA GLY A 10 3.85 1.60 -0.88
C GLY A 10 5.17 2.23 -0.43
N THR A 11 6.05 2.57 -1.37
CA THR A 11 7.30 3.29 -1.09
C THR A 11 7.04 4.70 -0.55
N PHE A 12 6.06 5.39 -1.13
CA PHE A 12 5.68 6.72 -0.66
C PHE A 12 5.03 6.67 0.73
N ILE A 13 4.22 5.63 1.02
CA ILE A 13 3.68 5.37 2.36
C ILE A 13 4.83 5.20 3.36
N ASP A 14 5.82 4.35 3.05
CA ASP A 14 6.97 4.13 3.92
C ASP A 14 7.71 5.47 4.18
N TYR A 15 7.88 6.29 3.14
CA TYR A 15 8.52 7.60 3.25
C TYR A 15 7.77 8.57 4.19
N VAL A 16 6.47 8.78 3.96
CA VAL A 16 5.66 9.72 4.76
C VAL A 16 5.35 9.21 6.16
N ASN A 17 5.37 7.90 6.38
CA ASN A 17 5.22 7.28 7.70
C ASN A 17 6.56 7.21 8.47
N SER A 18 7.67 7.66 7.87
CA SER A 18 8.99 7.67 8.48
C SER A 18 9.44 9.07 8.91
N GLY A 19 10.32 9.15 9.92
CA GLY A 19 10.94 10.39 10.35
C GLY A 19 12.12 10.82 9.45
N PRO A 20 12.60 12.07 9.55
CA PRO A 20 13.59 12.66 8.65
C PRO A 20 14.88 11.83 8.43
N GLY A 21 15.42 11.19 9.48
CA GLY A 21 16.61 10.34 9.36
C GLY A 21 16.37 9.02 8.62
N HIS A 22 15.14 8.48 8.64
CA HIS A 22 14.79 7.26 7.92
C HIS A 22 14.40 7.52 6.46
N GLN A 23 13.92 8.74 6.15
CA GLN A 23 13.55 9.15 4.80
C GLN A 23 14.73 9.04 3.82
N ALA A 24 15.91 9.53 4.19
CA ALA A 24 17.12 9.41 3.37
C ALA A 24 17.48 7.94 3.08
N ASN A 25 17.39 7.06 4.08
CA ASN A 25 17.65 5.62 3.92
C ASN A 25 16.63 4.95 2.99
N ILE A 26 15.35 5.32 3.05
CA ILE A 26 14.31 4.79 2.16
C ILE A 26 14.61 5.18 0.72
N VAL A 27 14.94 6.45 0.48
CA VAL A 27 15.27 6.95 -0.87
C VAL A 27 16.54 6.29 -1.40
N ALA A 28 17.60 6.19 -0.58
CA ALA A 28 18.85 5.52 -0.95
C ALA A 28 18.61 4.04 -1.35
N ARG A 29 17.85 3.30 -0.52
CA ARG A 29 17.49 1.91 -0.80
C ARG A 29 16.71 1.79 -2.11
N GLN A 30 15.74 2.68 -2.35
CA GLN A 30 14.97 2.66 -3.59
C GLN A 30 15.79 3.01 -4.82
N ARG A 31 16.73 3.96 -4.70
CA ARG A 31 17.65 4.30 -5.78
C ARG A 31 18.57 3.14 -6.13
N GLN A 32 19.10 2.44 -5.12
CA GLN A 32 19.86 1.20 -5.34
C GLN A 32 19.04 0.16 -6.09
N MET A 33 17.75 -0.02 -5.76
CA MET A 33 16.84 -0.94 -6.46
C MET A 33 16.54 -0.49 -7.90
N TYR A 34 16.43 0.81 -8.12
CA TYR A 34 16.19 1.37 -9.44
C TYR A 34 17.39 1.17 -10.38
N LEU A 35 18.62 1.28 -9.84
CA LEU A 35 19.86 1.10 -10.59
C LEU A 35 20.26 -0.37 -10.77
N ASP A 36 19.69 -1.28 -9.98
CA ASP A 36 19.95 -2.71 -10.01
C ASP A 36 18.66 -3.50 -10.29
N PRO A 37 18.28 -3.69 -11.57
CA PRO A 37 17.03 -4.34 -11.97
C PRO A 37 16.96 -5.83 -11.59
N ASP A 38 18.09 -6.47 -11.30
CA ASP A 38 18.16 -7.87 -10.86
C ASP A 38 17.88 -8.03 -9.36
N ARG A 39 18.03 -6.96 -8.59
CA ARG A 39 17.64 -6.91 -7.18
C ARG A 39 16.12 -6.90 -7.09
N LYS A 40 15.52 -8.01 -6.63
CA LYS A 40 14.07 -8.16 -6.39
C LYS A 40 13.66 -8.08 -4.91
N PRO A 41 13.79 -6.93 -4.22
CA PRO A 41 13.40 -6.79 -2.81
C PRO A 41 11.89 -6.77 -2.60
N TRP A 42 11.08 -6.67 -3.67
CA TRP A 42 9.62 -6.84 -3.64
C TRP A 42 9.17 -8.24 -3.17
N ASN A 43 10.09 -9.18 -3.03
CA ASN A 43 9.75 -10.58 -2.77
C ASN A 43 9.45 -10.91 -1.30
N TYR A 44 9.69 -10.00 -0.35
CA TYR A 44 9.40 -10.32 1.07
C TYR A 44 7.89 -10.50 1.29
N TYR A 45 7.07 -9.54 0.83
CA TYR A 45 5.62 -9.56 1.06
C TYR A 45 4.81 -10.05 -0.17
N GLY A 46 5.45 -10.20 -1.33
CA GLY A 46 4.81 -10.67 -2.56
C GLY A 46 4.02 -11.99 -2.39
N PRO A 47 4.58 -13.03 -1.74
CA PRO A 47 3.85 -14.27 -1.46
C PRO A 47 2.57 -14.04 -0.64
N MET A 48 2.64 -13.23 0.43
CA MET A 48 1.46 -12.94 1.26
C MET A 48 0.40 -12.13 0.51
N VAL A 49 0.80 -11.15 -0.32
CA VAL A 49 -0.15 -10.40 -1.16
C VAL A 49 -0.90 -11.32 -2.13
N ARG A 50 -0.21 -12.29 -2.74
CA ARG A 50 -0.84 -13.29 -3.62
C ARG A 50 -1.77 -14.21 -2.83
N ALA A 51 -1.37 -14.64 -1.64
CA ALA A 51 -2.18 -15.47 -0.77
C ALA A 51 -3.47 -14.75 -0.34
N ILE A 52 -3.38 -13.48 0.08
CA ILE A 52 -4.54 -12.64 0.42
C ILE A 52 -5.53 -12.52 -0.75
N ARG A 53 -5.02 -12.25 -1.96
CA ARG A 53 -5.87 -12.17 -3.16
C ARG A 53 -6.59 -13.48 -3.45
N ARG A 54 -5.90 -14.61 -3.28
CA ARG A 54 -6.49 -15.94 -3.45
C ARG A 54 -7.52 -16.23 -2.36
N ALA A 55 -7.17 -15.99 -1.10
CA ALA A 55 -8.02 -16.23 0.06
C ALA A 55 -9.34 -15.44 -0.01
N ALA A 56 -9.29 -14.19 -0.48
CA ALA A 56 -10.50 -13.38 -0.67
C ALA A 56 -11.49 -13.96 -1.71
N ALA A 57 -11.01 -14.81 -2.63
CA ALA A 57 -11.83 -15.46 -3.66
C ALA A 57 -12.11 -16.94 -3.36
N ASP A 58 -11.64 -17.47 -2.23
CA ASP A 58 -11.73 -18.88 -1.86
C ASP A 58 -12.84 -19.10 -0.82
N PRO A 59 -13.62 -20.20 -0.88
CA PRO A 59 -14.58 -20.55 0.17
C PRO A 59 -13.92 -20.82 1.53
N ASP A 60 -12.62 -21.17 1.57
CA ASP A 60 -11.84 -21.33 2.79
C ASP A 60 -10.60 -20.40 2.81
N PRO A 61 -10.79 -19.10 3.14
CA PRO A 61 -9.70 -18.13 3.19
C PRO A 61 -8.62 -18.49 4.21
N GLU A 62 -9.00 -19.17 5.31
CA GLU A 62 -8.09 -19.55 6.38
C GLU A 62 -7.09 -20.58 5.90
N PHE A 63 -7.56 -21.66 5.26
CA PHE A 63 -6.69 -22.69 4.68
C PHE A 63 -5.66 -22.12 3.71
N VAL A 64 -6.07 -21.20 2.83
CA VAL A 64 -5.18 -20.56 1.84
C VAL A 64 -4.07 -19.77 2.52
N LEU A 65 -4.40 -18.98 3.54
CA LEU A 65 -3.43 -18.14 4.24
C LEU A 65 -2.52 -18.96 5.17
N ASP A 66 -3.05 -20.01 5.78
CA ASP A 66 -2.28 -20.96 6.57
C ASP A 66 -1.21 -21.65 5.73
N ALA A 67 -1.58 -22.13 4.54
CA ALA A 67 -0.62 -22.72 3.60
C ALA A 67 0.48 -21.71 3.22
N ALA A 68 0.12 -20.44 2.99
CA ALA A 68 1.08 -19.40 2.67
C ALA A 68 2.02 -19.04 3.83
N ALA A 69 1.51 -19.03 5.07
CA ALA A 69 2.32 -18.79 6.27
C ALA A 69 3.30 -19.95 6.53
N ARG A 70 2.86 -21.20 6.35
CA ARG A 70 3.68 -22.41 6.54
C ARG A 70 4.74 -22.61 5.46
N ALA A 71 4.50 -22.11 4.24
CA ALA A 71 5.45 -22.20 3.13
C ALA A 71 6.73 -21.37 3.34
N VAL A 72 6.75 -20.47 4.33
CA VAL A 72 7.93 -19.65 4.64
C VAL A 72 8.93 -20.47 5.45
N GLN A 73 9.97 -20.98 4.77
CA GLN A 73 11.03 -21.79 5.38
C GLN A 73 11.89 -21.02 6.40
N ASP A 74 11.89 -19.69 6.30
CA ASP A 74 12.60 -18.81 7.23
C ASP A 74 11.77 -18.59 8.49
N THR A 75 12.13 -19.27 9.57
CA THR A 75 11.43 -19.22 10.86
C THR A 75 11.31 -17.80 11.44
N SER A 76 12.27 -16.92 11.16
CA SER A 76 12.22 -15.51 11.57
C SER A 76 11.08 -14.74 10.87
N LYS A 77 10.70 -15.17 9.66
CA LYS A 77 9.59 -14.61 8.87
C LYS A 77 8.23 -15.23 9.20
N GLY A 78 8.20 -16.42 9.79
CA GLY A 78 6.97 -17.13 10.15
C GLY A 78 6.05 -16.31 11.04
N ARG A 79 6.60 -15.66 12.08
CA ARG A 79 5.84 -14.75 12.95
C ARG A 79 5.18 -13.61 12.16
N HIS A 80 5.91 -12.99 11.25
CA HIS A 80 5.37 -11.87 10.48
C HIS A 80 4.23 -12.28 9.55
N PHE A 81 4.29 -13.47 8.97
CA PHE A 81 3.23 -13.99 8.11
C PHE A 81 2.01 -14.42 8.92
N ALA A 82 2.19 -14.98 10.12
CA ALA A 82 1.10 -15.29 11.03
C ALA A 82 0.34 -14.02 11.46
N GLU A 83 1.04 -12.96 11.85
CA GLU A 83 0.42 -11.67 12.20
C GLU A 83 -0.40 -11.08 11.03
N LEU A 84 0.10 -11.24 9.80
CA LEU A 84 -0.61 -10.78 8.59
C LEU A 84 -1.85 -11.64 8.28
N ARG A 85 -1.75 -12.97 8.45
CA ARG A 85 -2.89 -13.89 8.34
C ARG A 85 -3.98 -13.49 9.34
N ASP A 86 -3.62 -13.40 10.61
CA ASP A 86 -4.58 -13.18 11.70
C ASP A 86 -5.31 -11.84 11.53
N GLY A 87 -4.55 -10.78 11.23
CA GLY A 87 -5.14 -9.47 11.00
C GLY A 87 -6.01 -9.41 9.74
N PHE A 88 -5.61 -10.08 8.65
CA PHE A 88 -6.46 -10.15 7.46
C PHE A 88 -7.76 -10.92 7.71
N LEU A 89 -7.69 -12.11 8.33
CA LEU A 89 -8.87 -12.94 8.60
C LEU A 89 -9.86 -12.23 9.53
N SER A 90 -9.37 -11.55 10.56
CA SER A 90 -10.18 -10.73 11.47
C SER A 90 -10.96 -9.64 10.72
N TRP A 91 -10.28 -8.91 9.83
CA TRP A 91 -10.95 -7.92 8.97
C TRP A 91 -11.92 -8.58 7.98
N TRP A 92 -11.52 -9.65 7.31
CA TRP A 92 -12.31 -10.29 6.25
C TRP A 92 -13.64 -10.85 6.78
N ALA A 93 -13.59 -11.53 7.94
CA ALA A 93 -14.77 -12.09 8.59
C ALA A 93 -15.79 -11.01 8.99
N SER A 94 -15.31 -9.83 9.40
CA SER A 94 -16.18 -8.70 9.78
C SER A 94 -16.67 -7.89 8.58
N ALA A 95 -15.87 -7.76 7.53
CA ALA A 95 -16.21 -6.97 6.34
C ALA A 95 -17.34 -7.59 5.51
N ARG A 96 -17.47 -8.92 5.50
CA ARG A 96 -18.52 -9.67 4.78
C ARG A 96 -18.72 -9.20 3.32
N CYS A 97 -17.61 -8.92 2.65
CA CYS A 97 -17.59 -8.36 1.32
C CYS A 97 -17.25 -9.41 0.26
N THR A 98 -17.52 -9.10 -1.01
CA THR A 98 -17.16 -9.96 -2.15
C THR A 98 -16.09 -9.29 -3.00
N VAL A 99 -15.24 -10.08 -3.66
CA VAL A 99 -14.16 -9.54 -4.48
C VAL A 99 -14.71 -8.93 -5.78
N VAL A 100 -14.15 -7.79 -6.18
CA VAL A 100 -14.35 -7.19 -7.50
C VAL A 100 -13.00 -6.85 -8.14
N LYS A 101 -13.00 -6.72 -9.47
CA LYS A 101 -11.81 -6.29 -10.21
C LYS A 101 -11.44 -4.85 -9.83
N VAL A 102 -10.15 -4.60 -9.60
CA VAL A 102 -9.58 -3.27 -9.37
C VAL A 102 -8.42 -3.05 -10.36
N GLY A 103 -8.33 -1.84 -10.90
CA GLY A 103 -7.26 -1.44 -11.82
C GLY A 103 -6.00 -0.93 -11.11
N SER A 104 -5.11 -0.35 -11.92
CA SER A 104 -3.93 0.37 -11.46
C SER A 104 -3.69 1.56 -12.38
N THR A 105 -3.17 2.65 -11.84
CA THR A 105 -2.80 3.86 -12.62
C THR A 105 -1.43 4.37 -12.21
N THR A 106 -0.92 5.37 -12.92
CA THR A 106 0.29 6.11 -12.54
C THR A 106 -0.04 7.59 -12.50
N LEU A 107 0.07 8.19 -11.32
CA LEU A 107 -0.08 9.62 -11.13
C LEU A 107 1.24 10.33 -11.43
N ARG A 108 1.20 11.35 -12.28
CA ARG A 108 2.38 12.12 -12.66
C ARG A 108 2.47 13.40 -11.84
N GLN A 109 3.66 13.68 -11.31
CA GLN A 109 3.98 14.91 -10.59
C GLN A 109 5.33 15.44 -11.11
N PRO A 110 5.65 16.73 -10.93
CA PRO A 110 6.92 17.28 -11.37
C PRO A 110 8.12 16.48 -10.80
N GLY A 111 8.87 15.82 -11.68
CA GLY A 111 10.08 15.08 -11.33
C GLY A 111 9.88 13.67 -10.74
N VAL A 112 8.64 13.21 -10.51
CA VAL A 112 8.36 11.88 -9.96
C VAL A 112 7.00 11.33 -10.41
N GLU A 113 6.95 10.04 -10.72
CA GLU A 113 5.72 9.31 -10.99
C GLU A 113 5.38 8.34 -9.85
N ILE A 114 4.10 8.28 -9.45
CA ILE A 114 3.62 7.35 -8.43
C ILE A 114 2.75 6.28 -9.08
N SER A 115 3.21 5.03 -9.04
CA SER A 115 2.39 3.87 -9.39
C SER A 115 1.40 3.56 -8.27
N VAL A 116 0.11 3.59 -8.58
CA VAL A 116 -0.99 3.28 -7.66
C VAL A 116 -1.65 1.98 -8.11
N ALA A 117 -1.47 0.92 -7.33
CA ALA A 117 -1.99 -0.42 -7.62
C ALA A 117 -2.52 -1.08 -6.35
N PRO A 118 -3.78 -0.79 -5.95
CA PRO A 118 -4.43 -1.47 -4.84
C PRO A 118 -4.50 -2.97 -5.09
N GLN A 119 -4.35 -3.75 -4.02
CA GLN A 119 -4.22 -5.18 -4.16
C GLN A 119 -5.58 -5.88 -4.15
N LEU A 120 -6.61 -5.26 -3.58
CA LEU A 120 -7.96 -5.82 -3.53
C LEU A 120 -9.00 -4.78 -3.98
N GLY A 121 -9.98 -5.22 -4.77
CA GLY A 121 -11.25 -4.55 -4.93
C GLY A 121 -12.30 -5.36 -4.17
N VAL A 122 -13.15 -4.70 -3.39
CA VAL A 122 -14.24 -5.38 -2.68
C VAL A 122 -15.57 -4.66 -2.88
N ARG A 123 -16.66 -5.42 -2.76
CA ARG A 123 -18.04 -4.93 -2.73
C ARG A 123 -18.67 -5.27 -1.39
N GLU A 124 -19.09 -4.24 -0.68
CA GLU A 124 -19.79 -4.31 0.60
C GLU A 124 -21.23 -4.79 0.41
N GLN A 125 -21.89 -5.19 1.51
CA GLN A 125 -23.25 -5.75 1.47
C GLN A 125 -24.29 -4.74 0.98
N ASP A 126 -24.05 -3.44 1.18
CA ASP A 126 -24.89 -2.34 0.69
C ASP A 126 -24.64 -2.01 -0.81
N GLY A 127 -23.76 -2.76 -1.47
CA GLY A 127 -23.37 -2.54 -2.86
C GLY A 127 -22.23 -1.53 -3.04
N GLY A 128 -21.79 -0.87 -1.97
CA GLY A 128 -20.63 0.00 -1.97
C GLY A 128 -19.39 -0.73 -2.46
N ARG A 129 -18.56 -0.06 -3.27
CA ARG A 129 -17.30 -0.64 -3.79
C ARG A 129 -16.13 0.07 -3.16
N LEU A 130 -15.06 -0.68 -2.87
CA LEU A 130 -13.84 -0.16 -2.29
C LEU A 130 -12.61 -0.65 -3.07
N ALA A 131 -11.65 0.24 -3.29
CA ALA A 131 -10.29 -0.14 -3.67
C ALA A 131 -9.41 -0.12 -2.41
N VAL A 132 -8.85 -1.28 -2.07
CA VAL A 132 -8.11 -1.52 -0.82
C VAL A 132 -6.63 -1.72 -1.13
N PHE A 133 -5.81 -0.76 -0.71
CA PHE A 133 -4.36 -0.92 -0.68
C PHE A 133 -3.96 -1.66 0.60
N LEU A 134 -3.16 -2.71 0.48
CA LEU A 134 -2.68 -3.52 1.59
C LEU A 134 -1.36 -2.93 2.14
N TYR A 135 -1.36 -2.60 3.41
CA TYR A 135 -0.18 -2.19 4.16
C TYR A 135 0.26 -3.31 5.12
N LEU A 136 1.42 -3.92 4.85
CA LEU A 136 1.87 -5.17 5.50
C LEU A 136 3.03 -4.96 6.51
N LYS A 137 3.47 -3.72 6.72
CA LYS A 137 4.69 -3.42 7.49
C LYS A 137 4.45 -3.49 8.99
N GLU A 138 5.53 -3.70 9.75
CA GLU A 138 5.48 -3.72 11.21
C GLU A 138 5.07 -2.37 11.82
N PRO A 139 5.67 -1.21 11.45
CA PRO A 139 5.26 0.06 12.02
C PRO A 139 3.79 0.33 11.70
N PRO A 140 2.96 0.70 12.68
CA PRO A 140 1.54 0.95 12.45
C PRO A 140 1.33 2.08 11.45
N LEU A 141 0.31 1.94 10.60
CA LEU A 141 -0.21 3.07 9.84
C LEU A 141 -1.35 3.69 10.63
N THR A 142 -1.09 4.85 11.23
CA THR A 142 -2.08 5.55 12.04
C THR A 142 -3.09 6.27 11.16
N GLY A 143 -4.27 6.62 11.70
CA GLY A 143 -5.25 7.42 10.97
C GLY A 143 -4.72 8.81 10.55
N GLN A 144 -3.69 9.34 11.22
CA GLN A 144 -3.05 10.60 10.82
C GLN A 144 -2.05 10.38 9.68
N THR A 145 -1.13 9.41 9.82
CA THR A 145 -0.10 9.12 8.80
C THR A 145 -0.69 8.50 7.53
N ALA A 146 -1.87 7.89 7.60
CA ALA A 146 -2.60 7.38 6.44
C ALA A 146 -3.23 8.47 5.57
N LYS A 147 -3.43 9.71 6.05
CA LYS A 147 -4.21 10.73 5.31
C LYS A 147 -3.59 11.08 3.96
N ILE A 148 -2.27 11.27 3.93
CA ILE A 148 -1.54 11.59 2.69
C ILE A 148 -1.68 10.45 1.66
N PRO A 149 -1.33 9.19 1.97
CA PRO A 149 -1.47 8.11 0.99
C PRO A 149 -2.92 7.77 0.65
N LEU A 150 -3.87 7.94 1.58
CA LEU A 150 -5.30 7.83 1.27
C LEU A 150 -5.73 8.88 0.24
N ARG A 151 -5.26 10.12 0.37
CA ARG A 151 -5.53 11.17 -0.62
C ARG A 151 -4.89 10.87 -1.98
N VAL A 152 -3.67 10.31 -2.00
CA VAL A 152 -3.06 9.83 -3.26
C VAL A 152 -3.93 8.75 -3.91
N LEU A 153 -4.47 7.83 -3.12
CA LEU A 153 -5.37 6.78 -3.62
C LEU A 153 -6.72 7.35 -4.10
N GLU A 154 -7.31 8.31 -3.39
CA GLU A 154 -8.53 9.03 -3.84
C GLU A 154 -8.33 9.70 -5.19
N ASN A 155 -7.19 10.38 -5.39
CA ASN A 155 -6.86 11.05 -6.65
C ASN A 155 -6.68 10.07 -7.83
N ALA A 156 -6.54 8.77 -7.56
CA ALA A 156 -6.43 7.72 -8.56
C ALA A 156 -7.75 7.01 -8.86
N MET A 157 -8.82 7.23 -8.07
CA MET A 157 -10.01 6.38 -8.07
C MET A 157 -10.75 6.32 -9.41
N GLU A 158 -10.82 7.45 -10.13
CA GLU A 158 -11.46 7.50 -11.45
C GLU A 158 -10.77 6.58 -12.47
N ASP A 159 -9.46 6.35 -12.36
CA ASP A 159 -8.76 5.44 -13.27
C ASP A 159 -8.82 3.97 -12.81
N ILE A 160 -8.85 3.72 -11.50
CA ILE A 160 -8.69 2.36 -10.96
C ILE A 160 -10.02 1.66 -10.66
N LEU A 161 -11.03 2.39 -10.18
CA LEU A 161 -12.36 1.88 -9.83
C LEU A 161 -13.35 3.06 -9.66
N PRO A 162 -13.89 3.63 -10.75
CA PRO A 162 -14.76 4.81 -10.70
C PRO A 162 -15.94 4.64 -9.74
N GLY A 163 -16.21 5.68 -8.94
CA GLY A 163 -17.30 5.71 -7.96
C GLY A 163 -17.12 4.81 -6.73
N ALA A 164 -15.94 4.22 -6.53
CA ALA A 164 -15.62 3.46 -5.32
C ALA A 164 -14.89 4.29 -4.26
N GLY A 165 -14.85 3.79 -3.02
CA GLY A 165 -14.09 4.40 -1.92
C GLY A 165 -12.64 3.93 -1.89
N ALA A 166 -11.71 4.87 -1.69
CA ALA A 166 -10.31 4.58 -1.39
C ALA A 166 -10.14 4.08 0.06
N ARG A 167 -9.41 2.97 0.25
CA ARG A 167 -9.08 2.42 1.58
C ARG A 167 -7.64 1.93 1.65
N ILE A 168 -7.07 1.99 2.85
CA ILE A 168 -5.82 1.30 3.17
C ILE A 168 -6.10 0.33 4.31
N LEU A 169 -5.79 -0.95 4.14
CA LEU A 169 -5.87 -1.94 5.20
C LEU A 169 -4.48 -2.09 5.85
N ASP A 170 -4.34 -1.71 7.12
CA ASP A 170 -3.22 -2.17 7.94
C ASP A 170 -3.46 -3.64 8.27
N VAL A 171 -2.86 -4.50 7.44
CA VAL A 171 -3.17 -5.93 7.38
C VAL A 171 -2.83 -6.61 8.70
N ARG A 172 -1.68 -6.31 9.30
CA ARG A 172 -1.25 -6.91 10.58
C ARG A 172 -2.24 -6.64 11.71
N ARG A 173 -2.96 -5.53 11.64
CA ARG A 173 -3.89 -5.07 12.68
C ARG A 173 -5.35 -5.27 12.31
N GLY A 174 -5.64 -5.78 11.11
CA GLY A 174 -7.00 -5.89 10.59
C GLY A 174 -7.74 -4.55 10.52
N LYS A 175 -7.02 -3.44 10.37
CA LYS A 175 -7.61 -2.10 10.50
C LYS A 175 -7.78 -1.43 9.15
N LEU A 176 -9.04 -1.27 8.74
CA LEU A 176 -9.39 -0.53 7.52
C LEU A 176 -9.39 0.98 7.79
N LEU A 177 -8.54 1.69 7.08
CA LEU A 177 -8.36 3.14 7.18
C LEU A 177 -9.05 3.82 6.00
N ARG A 178 -9.68 4.95 6.28
CA ARG A 178 -10.35 5.81 5.30
C ARG A 178 -10.06 7.27 5.57
N LEU A 179 -10.15 8.11 4.55
CA LEU A 179 -10.07 9.54 4.75
C LEU A 179 -11.38 10.02 5.39
N PRO A 180 -11.33 10.87 6.44
CA PRO A 180 -12.53 11.52 6.95
C PRO A 180 -13.16 12.42 5.88
N ALA A 181 -14.50 12.47 5.82
CA ALA A 181 -15.23 13.27 4.82
C ALA A 181 -14.89 14.78 4.86
N ASN A 182 -14.48 15.29 6.02
CA ASN A 182 -14.08 16.67 6.24
C ASN A 182 -12.55 16.89 6.16
N ALA A 183 -11.79 15.93 5.64
CA ALA A 183 -10.35 16.10 5.51
C ALA A 183 -10.01 17.26 4.55
N PRO A 184 -9.05 18.14 4.91
CA PRO A 184 -8.77 19.35 4.15
C PRO A 184 -8.02 19.03 2.85
N SER A 185 -8.75 18.69 1.79
CA SER A 185 -8.21 18.23 0.50
C SER A 185 -7.05 19.10 -0.01
N ARG A 186 -7.19 20.43 -0.04
CA ARG A 186 -6.12 21.34 -0.48
C ARG A 186 -4.83 21.24 0.35
N ARG A 187 -4.95 21.05 1.68
CA ARG A 187 -3.78 20.88 2.56
C ARG A 187 -3.12 19.52 2.33
N LEU A 188 -3.91 18.48 2.07
CA LEU A 188 -3.39 17.15 1.76
C LEU A 188 -2.70 17.12 0.40
N ASP A 189 -3.27 17.76 -0.61
CA ASP A 189 -2.67 17.88 -1.94
C ASP A 189 -1.34 18.66 -1.87
N ALA A 190 -1.28 19.73 -1.08
CA ALA A 190 -0.02 20.43 -0.79
C ALA A 190 0.99 19.55 -0.04
N ALA A 191 0.55 18.73 0.91
CA ALA A 191 1.41 17.80 1.64
C ALA A 191 1.96 16.68 0.74
N ILE A 192 1.15 16.19 -0.21
CA ILE A 192 1.60 15.24 -1.26
C ILE A 192 2.71 15.89 -2.08
N ALA A 193 2.46 17.10 -2.61
CA ALA A 193 3.44 17.82 -3.42
C ALA A 193 4.75 18.07 -2.66
N GLY A 194 4.67 18.53 -1.40
CA GLY A 194 5.84 18.74 -0.55
C GLY A 194 6.61 17.45 -0.24
N GLY A 195 5.90 16.36 0.06
CA GLY A 195 6.51 15.05 0.30
C GLY A 195 7.25 14.52 -0.92
N LEU A 196 6.68 14.67 -2.11
CA LEU A 196 7.29 14.26 -3.38
C LEU A 196 8.47 15.14 -3.79
N ALA A 197 8.36 16.46 -3.62
CA ALA A 197 9.48 17.38 -3.87
C ALA A 197 10.66 17.09 -2.93
N SER A 198 10.37 16.79 -1.66
CA SER A 198 11.36 16.35 -0.67
C SER A 198 12.01 15.03 -1.08
N TYR A 199 11.20 14.03 -1.47
CA TYR A 199 11.71 12.75 -1.98
C TYR A 199 12.62 12.94 -3.20
N ALA A 200 12.19 13.74 -4.19
CA ALA A 200 12.95 14.02 -5.39
C ALA A 200 14.26 14.76 -5.09
N THR A 201 14.24 15.72 -4.15
CA THR A 201 15.46 16.41 -3.69
C THR A 201 16.46 15.43 -3.09
N ILE A 202 16.01 14.56 -2.18
CA ILE A 202 16.86 13.53 -1.57
C ILE A 202 17.37 12.56 -2.64
N TRP A 203 16.52 12.17 -3.59
CA TRP A 203 16.89 11.28 -4.68
C TRP A 203 18.05 11.85 -5.48
N GLN A 204 18.01 13.14 -5.82
CA GLN A 204 19.09 13.82 -6.54
C GLN A 204 20.32 14.07 -5.68
N ALA A 205 20.17 14.29 -4.37
CA ALA A 205 21.30 14.53 -3.47
C ALA A 205 22.11 13.26 -3.15
N ILE A 206 21.45 12.10 -3.15
CA ILE A 206 22.11 10.78 -2.96
C ILE A 206 22.62 10.23 -4.31
N ALA A 207 22.57 11.04 -5.38
CA ALA A 207 23.01 10.65 -6.72
C ALA A 207 24.50 10.39 -6.85
#